data_AF-A0A016AT56-F1
#
_entry.id   AF-A0A016AT56-F1
#
_cell.length_a   1.000
_cell.length_b   1.000
_cell.length_c   1.000
_cell.angle_alpha   90.00
_cell.angle_beta   90.00
_cell.angle_gamma   90.00
#
_symmetry.space_group_name_H-M   'P 1'
#
loop_
_entity.id
_entity.type
_entity.pdbx_description
1 polymer ?
#
loop_
_entity_poly.entity_id
_entity_poly.type
_entity_poly.pdbx_seq_one_letter_code
_entity_poly.pdbx_strand_id
1 'polypeptide(L)' 'MSGTPVLSTNVGETSKYFKDGEHMYFAKPESPLDYANKLKYIIDNYEKALAVAKKGKMLIEQSYSHISAGEKMHKFLKSL' A
#
# COMPACT_ATOMS: atom_id res chain seq x y z
N MET A 1 -11.36 -3.43 1.35
CA MET A 1 -10.11 -3.18 2.10
C MET A 1 -10.41 -2.38 3.36
N SER A 2 -9.76 -2.70 4.48
CA SER A 2 -10.06 -2.18 5.82
C SER A 2 -9.70 -0.71 6.05
N GLY A 3 -8.76 -0.14 5.27
CA GLY A 3 -8.30 1.24 5.46
C GLY A 3 -7.42 1.43 6.70
N THR A 4 -6.84 0.35 7.23
CA THR A 4 -5.93 0.36 8.38
C THR A 4 -4.48 0.56 7.92
N PRO A 5 -3.60 1.21 8.72
CA PRO A 5 -2.19 1.32 8.40
C PRO A 5 -1.54 -0.05 8.19
N VAL A 6 -0.68 -0.14 7.17
CA VAL A 6 0.03 -1.37 6.81
C VAL A 6 1.52 -1.14 6.92
N LEU A 7 2.21 -2.04 7.62
CA LEU A 7 3.66 -2.18 7.60
C LEU A 7 3.98 -3.53 6.96
N SER A 8 4.83 -3.53 5.93
CA SER A 8 5.33 -4.73 5.28
C SER A 8 6.83 -4.65 5.07
N THR A 9 7.50 -5.77 4.86
CA THR A 9 8.91 -5.78 4.48
C THR A 9 9.05 -5.38 3.02
N ASN A 10 10.04 -4.53 2.69
CA ASN A 10 10.32 -4.12 1.31
C ASN A 10 11.04 -5.22 0.54
N VAL A 11 10.30 -6.21 0.08
CA VAL A 11 10.77 -7.30 -0.79
C VAL A 11 9.87 -7.46 -2.00
N GLY A 12 10.40 -8.09 -3.05
CA GLY A 12 9.66 -8.37 -4.29
C GLY A 12 9.33 -7.09 -5.07
N GLU A 13 8.08 -6.98 -5.51
CA GLU A 13 7.63 -5.87 -6.37
C GLU A 13 6.76 -4.84 -5.65
N THR A 14 6.49 -5.01 -4.36
CA THR A 14 5.50 -4.19 -3.63
C THR A 14 5.81 -2.69 -3.72
N SER A 15 7.10 -2.32 -3.70
CA SER A 15 7.56 -0.93 -3.85
C SER A 15 7.43 -0.35 -5.26
N LYS A 16 7.14 -1.16 -6.28
CA LYS A 16 6.76 -0.69 -7.63
C LYS A 16 5.33 -0.15 -7.67
N TYR A 17 4.46 -0.64 -6.79
CA TYR A 17 3.05 -0.29 -6.75
C TYR A 17 2.72 0.69 -5.60
N PHE A 18 3.45 0.61 -4.50
CA PHE A 18 3.22 1.42 -3.30
C PHE A 18 4.47 2.19 -2.90
N LYS A 19 4.28 3.36 -2.27
CA LYS A 19 5.37 4.25 -1.86
C LYS A 19 5.40 4.37 -0.35
N ASP A 20 6.59 4.20 0.23
CA ASP A 20 6.82 4.27 1.67
C ASP A 20 6.40 5.62 2.24
N GLY A 21 5.62 5.61 3.32
CA GLY A 21 5.10 6.81 3.98
C GLY A 21 4.02 7.57 3.20
N GLU A 22 3.61 7.09 2.02
CA GLU A 22 2.55 7.72 1.22
C GLU A 22 1.32 6.82 1.09
N HIS A 23 1.52 5.54 0.77
CA HIS A 23 0.44 4.55 0.62
C HIS A 23 0.46 3.49 1.73
N MET A 24 1.66 3.15 2.21
CA MET A 24 1.92 2.19 3.28
C MET A 24 3.32 2.42 3.85
N TYR A 25 3.70 1.65 4.87
CA TYR A 25 5.04 1.70 5.43
C TYR A 25 5.83 0.43 5.06
N PHE A 26 7.13 0.62 4.83
CA PHE A 26 8.04 -0.46 4.45
C PHE A 26 9.20 -0.64 5.43
N ALA A 27 9.32 -1.78 6.08
CA ALA A 27 10.52 -2.13 6.84
C ALA A 27 11.61 -2.71 5.92
N LYS A 28 12.88 -2.52 6.29
CA LYS A 28 14.01 -3.16 5.61
C LYS A 28 13.96 -4.70 5.74
N PRO A 29 14.34 -5.45 4.70
CA PRO A 29 14.54 -6.90 4.80
C PRO A 29 15.50 -7.26 5.92
N GLU A 30 15.21 -8.37 6.62
CA GLU A 30 16.08 -8.95 7.64
C GLU A 30 16.48 -7.99 8.77
N SER A 31 15.67 -6.95 9.03
CA SER A 31 15.94 -5.96 10.07
C SER A 31 14.80 -5.88 11.09
N PRO A 32 14.81 -6.72 12.13
CA PRO A 32 13.85 -6.64 13.23
C PRO A 32 13.83 -5.26 13.92
N LEU A 33 15.00 -4.60 14.01
CA LEU A 33 15.12 -3.27 14.61
C LEU A 33 14.40 -2.19 13.78
N ASP A 34 14.57 -2.20 12.46
CA ASP A 34 13.86 -1.27 11.57
C ASP A 34 12.35 -1.50 11.63
N TYR A 35 11.92 -2.77 11.67
CA TYR A 35 10.52 -3.14 11.81
C TYR A 35 9.93 -2.61 13.13
N ALA A 36 10.62 -2.81 14.25
CA ALA A 36 10.19 -2.31 15.57
C ALA A 36 10.11 -0.78 15.60
N ASN A 37 11.11 -0.09 15.03
CA ASN A 37 11.11 1.36 14.94
C ASN A 37 9.95 1.89 14.10
N LYS A 38 9.63 1.23 12.97
CA LYS A 38 8.47 1.62 12.15
C LYS A 38 7.14 1.33 12.84
N LEU A 39 7.00 0.20 13.52
CA LEU A 39 5.82 -0.08 14.34
C LEU A 39 5.62 1.00 15.40
N LYS A 40 6.67 1.35 16.13
CA LYS A 40 6.63 2.41 17.14
C LYS A 40 6.21 3.75 16.53
N TYR A 41 6.81 4.14 15.41
CA TYR A 41 6.45 5.37 14.70
C TYR A 41 4.96 5.40 14.31
N ILE A 42 4.43 4.30 13.77
CA ILE A 42 3.03 4.18 13.35
C ILE A 42 2.08 4.33 14.55
N ILE A 43 2.40 3.68 15.67
CA ILE A 43 1.60 3.76 16.90
C ILE A 43 1.64 5.19 17.48
N ASP A 44 2.84 5.78 17.58
CA ASP A 44 3.02 7.13 18.14
C ASP A 44 2.43 8.23 17.24
N ASN A 45 2.25 7.97 15.94
CA ASN A 45 1.72 8.93 14.95
C ASN A 45 0.46 8.40 14.26
N TYR A 46 -0.42 7.73 15.00
CA TYR A 46 -1.51 6.95 14.41
C TYR A 46 -2.44 7.76 13.49
N GLU A 47 -2.76 9.01 13.82
CA GLU A 47 -3.56 9.89 12.96
C GLU A 47 -2.89 10.13 11.59
N LYS A 48 -1.57 10.33 11.57
CA LYS A 48 -0.81 10.44 10.31
C LYS A 48 -0.82 9.10 9.57
N ALA A 49 -0.68 8.00 10.30
CA ALA A 49 -0.73 6.66 9.72
C ALA A 49 -2.09 6.34 9.09
N LEU A 50 -3.20 6.80 9.67
CA LEU A 50 -4.54 6.71 9.10
C LEU A 50 -4.65 7.50 7.79
N ALA A 51 -4.05 8.68 7.71
CA ALA A 51 -3.99 9.46 6.46
C ALA A 51 -3.22 8.72 5.35
N VAL A 52 -2.10 8.07 5.70
CA VAL A 52 -1.35 7.20 4.78
C VAL A 52 -2.20 6.00 4.33
N ALA A 53 -2.88 5.33 5.27
CA ALA A 53 -3.75 4.20 4.96
C ALA A 53 -4.92 4.58 4.03
N LYS A 54 -5.49 5.77 4.23
CA LYS A 54 -6.54 6.32 3.36
C LYS A 54 -6.04 6.49 1.93
N LYS A 55 -4.84 7.04 1.73
CA LYS A 55 -4.22 7.17 0.40
C LYS A 55 -3.95 5.80 -0.23
N GLY A 56 -3.44 4.84 0.53
CA GLY A 56 -3.23 3.47 0.06
C GLY A 56 -4.53 2.80 -0.40
N LYS A 57 -5.61 2.97 0.37
CA LYS A 57 -6.95 2.48 -0.02
C LYS A 57 -7.44 3.12 -1.31
N MET A 58 -7.32 4.44 -1.45
CA MET A 58 -7.73 5.17 -2.66
C MET A 58 -6.97 4.67 -3.91
N LEU A 59 -5.66 4.47 -3.80
CA LEU A 59 -4.84 3.94 -4.89
C LEU A 59 -5.37 2.59 -5.37
N ILE A 60 -5.70 1.69 -4.44
CA ILE A 60 -6.19 0.36 -4.78
C ILE A 60 -7.57 0.44 -5.42
N GLU A 61 -8.50 1.21 -4.85
CA GLU A 61 -9.84 1.37 -5.41
C GLU A 61 -9.78 1.88 -6.85
N GLN A 62 -8.87 2.81 -7.15
CA GLN A 62 -8.72 3.43 -8.46
C GLN A 62 -7.94 2.57 -9.48
N SER A 63 -6.92 1.84 -9.04
CA SER A 63 -5.92 1.25 -9.96
C SER A 63 -5.89 -0.28 -9.98
N TYR A 64 -6.28 -0.91 -8.88
CA TYR A 64 -6.10 -2.34 -8.62
C TYR A 64 -7.37 -3.05 -8.13
N SER A 65 -8.52 -2.37 -8.15
CA SER A 65 -9.81 -2.97 -7.82
C SER A 65 -10.28 -3.89 -8.95
N HIS A 66 -11.14 -4.86 -8.62
CA HIS A 66 -11.75 -5.72 -9.63
C HIS A 66 -12.53 -4.93 -10.69
N ILE A 67 -13.08 -3.76 -10.33
CA ILE A 67 -13.72 -2.82 -11.26
C ILE A 67 -12.67 -2.31 -12.26
N SER A 68 -11.59 -1.69 -11.77
CA SER A 68 -10.52 -1.16 -12.63
C SER A 68 -9.85 -2.23 -13.49
N ALA A 69 -9.70 -3.45 -12.96
CA ALA A 69 -9.15 -4.59 -13.69
C ALA A 69 -10.11 -5.07 -14.78
N GLY A 70 -11.41 -5.16 -14.48
CA GLY A 70 -12.47 -5.50 -15.43
C GLY A 70 -12.57 -4.50 -16.58
N GLU A 71 -12.49 -3.20 -16.29
CA GLU A 71 -12.48 -2.15 -17.31
C GLU A 71 -11.28 -2.26 -18.26
N LYS A 72 -10.08 -2.49 -17.70
CA LYS A 72 -8.85 -2.70 -18.50
C LYS A 72 -9.00 -3.93 -19.40
N MET A 73 -9.50 -5.04 -18.86
CA MET A 73 -9.72 -6.27 -19.61
C MET A 73 -10.75 -6.09 -20.73
N HIS A 74 -11.89 -5.47 -20.41
CA HIS A 74 -12.96 -5.18 -21.37
C HIS A 74 -12.46 -4.30 -22.53
N LYS A 75 -11.69 -3.25 -22.20
CA LYS A 75 -11.09 -2.38 -23.22
C LYS A 75 -10.13 -3.14 -24.14
N PHE A 76 -9.30 -4.01 -23.56
CA PHE A 76 -8.40 -4.86 -24.34
C PHE A 76 -9.17 -5.80 -25.29
N LEU A 77 -10.18 -6.51 -24.78
CA LEU A 77 -10.98 -7.42 -25.59
C LEU A 77 -11.73 -6.72 -26.73
N LYS A 78 -12.18 -5.47 -26.53
CA LYS A 78 -12.79 -4.64 -27.57
C LYS A 78 -11.79 -4.09 -28.61
N SER A 79 -10.50 -4.15 -28.32
CA SER A 79 -9.43 -3.69 -29.22
C SER A 79 -8.83 -4.81 -30.09
N LEU A 80 -9.25 -6.05 -29.86
CA LEU A 80 -8.95 -7.21 -30.72
C LEU A 80 -9.92 -7.24 -31.90
#